data_AF-A0A5J4TEQ9-F1
#
_entry.id   AF-A0A5J4TEQ9-F1
#
_cell.length_a   1.000
_cell.length_b   1.000
_cell.length_c   1.000
_cell.angle_alpha   90.00
_cell.angle_beta   90.00
_cell.angle_gamma   90.00
#
_symmetry.space_group_name_H-M   'P 1'
#
loop_
_entity.id
_entity.type
_entity.pdbx_description
1 polymer ?
#
loop_
_entity_poly.entity_id
_entity_poly.type
_entity_poly.pdbx_seq_one_letter_code
_entity_poly.pdbx_strand_id
1 'polypeptide(L)'
;GYGIGFVNDGNTTTLKKAITKFGPLSIYGSYVKKDDSETGFHEVRDFYSMTFLGWDTDGFITVEDDYEFDPETYEFISIKKKIGKIPFVGEIDSEPYDLIYFDSAYFFAPIEEFDCSDVTGKSIQECPCPTDPNLLTQDPHYDAICKPKEVIQQPPSEEEPEITVPEITVEKNTIVDVDANMNEEANVFKNGIKEAMNEGYSLRVNVTTNEVYEEAAIIVQSNKAYILQPKEQTSDDLQTPPVLRPIEGSENPQQITAPLISVNGNGQFEINGFIVEHFQQITDQHLLQTEDDGILRLINVTLSGDYHIKDKTTDEITSQQTEHQIQAPYIEARGIKVFLDVVTIEPSNFSNCNGIQLIGSQGLNKHQFLAEKSNFNVLNQIGQSFIN
;
A
#
# COMPACT_ATOMS: atom_id res chain seq x y z
N GLY A 1 15.62 0.95 25.74
CA GLY A 1 15.64 -0.55 25.64
C GLY A 1 16.71 -1.05 24.67
N TYR A 2 16.72 -2.31 24.22
CA TYR A 2 17.54 -2.81 23.09
C TYR A 2 16.63 -3.42 22.02
N GLY A 3 16.89 -3.10 20.74
CA GLY A 3 16.18 -3.61 19.58
C GLY A 3 17.04 -4.59 18.78
N ILE A 4 16.38 -5.51 18.07
CA ILE A 4 17.03 -6.42 17.13
C ILE A 4 16.85 -5.85 15.73
N GLY A 5 17.95 -5.73 14.98
CA GLY A 5 17.94 -5.35 13.57
C GLY A 5 18.69 -6.37 12.72
N PHE A 6 18.51 -6.29 11.40
CA PHE A 6 19.25 -7.11 10.44
C PHE A 6 19.62 -6.31 9.19
N VAL A 7 20.71 -6.72 8.53
CA VAL A 7 21.14 -6.27 7.21
C VAL A 7 21.20 -7.48 6.30
N ASN A 8 20.64 -7.39 5.09
CA ASN A 8 20.63 -8.49 4.11
C ASN A 8 21.56 -8.22 2.93
N ASP A 9 21.92 -9.29 2.24
CA ASP A 9 22.57 -9.31 0.91
C ASP A 9 23.75 -8.35 0.79
N GLY A 10 24.80 -8.61 1.55
CA GLY A 10 25.96 -7.74 1.60
C GLY A 10 27.28 -8.45 1.32
N ASN A 11 28.27 -7.65 0.94
CA ASN A 11 29.65 -8.09 0.76
C ASN A 11 30.54 -7.57 1.89
N THR A 12 31.84 -7.88 1.80
CA THR A 12 32.88 -7.41 2.73
C THR A 12 32.80 -5.91 3.04
N THR A 13 32.57 -5.04 2.05
CA THR A 13 32.48 -3.58 2.29
C THR A 13 31.23 -3.22 3.09
N THR A 14 30.10 -3.85 2.78
CA THR A 14 28.84 -3.66 3.50
C THR A 14 28.97 -4.14 4.94
N LEU A 15 29.62 -5.28 5.13
CA LEU A 15 29.86 -5.87 6.44
C LEU A 15 30.72 -4.97 7.33
N LYS A 16 31.80 -4.39 6.78
CA LYS A 16 32.64 -3.41 7.49
C LYS A 16 31.82 -2.23 8.00
N LYS A 17 30.96 -1.65 7.15
CA LYS A 17 30.09 -0.53 7.53
C LYS A 17 29.11 -0.93 8.63
N ALA A 18 28.49 -2.11 8.51
CA ALA A 18 27.54 -2.60 9.50
C ALA A 18 28.20 -2.82 10.86
N ILE A 19 29.37 -3.47 10.92
CA ILE A 19 30.11 -3.70 12.17
C ILE A 19 30.53 -2.38 12.81
N THR A 20 31.03 -1.42 12.01
CA THR A 20 31.42 -0.10 12.52
C THR A 20 30.23 0.68 13.08
N LYS A 21 29.04 0.54 12.49
CA LYS A 21 27.85 1.28 12.92
C LYS A 21 27.16 0.63 14.13
N PHE A 22 26.99 -0.69 14.11
CA PHE A 22 26.14 -1.41 15.05
C PHE A 22 26.91 -2.24 16.07
N GLY A 23 28.23 -2.35 15.95
CA GLY A 23 29.06 -3.18 16.82
C GLY A 23 29.04 -4.65 16.38
N PRO A 24 29.14 -5.60 17.33
CA PRO A 24 29.18 -7.02 17.02
C PRO A 24 27.94 -7.50 16.25
N LEU A 25 28.15 -8.29 15.20
CA LEU A 25 27.10 -8.86 14.36
C LEU A 25 27.14 -10.39 14.41
N SER A 26 25.98 -11.04 14.34
CA SER A 26 25.86 -12.48 14.06
C SER A 26 25.46 -12.68 12.62
N ILE A 27 26.27 -13.41 11.85
CA ILE A 27 26.17 -13.44 10.38
C ILE A 27 25.96 -14.86 9.86
N TYR A 28 25.10 -14.93 8.85
CA TYR A 28 24.92 -16.07 7.94
C TYR A 28 25.45 -15.66 6.58
N GLY A 29 26.36 -16.46 6.03
CA GLY A 29 26.98 -16.11 4.76
C GLY A 29 27.95 -17.16 4.25
N SER A 30 28.70 -16.77 3.24
CA SER A 30 29.61 -17.66 2.53
C SER A 30 30.89 -16.97 2.10
N TYR A 31 31.93 -17.80 1.97
CA TYR A 31 33.14 -17.45 1.25
C TYR A 31 32.86 -17.67 -0.23
N VAL A 32 33.10 -16.66 -1.05
CA VAL A 32 32.84 -16.75 -2.50
C VAL A 32 34.08 -16.40 -3.30
N LYS A 33 34.23 -17.09 -4.43
CA LYS A 33 35.29 -16.86 -5.39
C LYS A 33 34.69 -16.30 -6.68
N LYS A 34 35.38 -15.34 -7.27
CA LYS A 34 34.99 -14.78 -8.56
C LYS A 34 35.29 -15.79 -9.66
N ASP A 35 34.31 -16.03 -10.53
CA ASP A 35 34.53 -16.86 -11.70
C ASP A 35 35.38 -16.14 -12.75
N ASP A 36 36.07 -16.91 -13.59
CA ASP A 36 36.78 -16.38 -14.77
C ASP A 36 35.81 -15.81 -15.83
N SER A 37 34.50 -16.05 -15.66
CA SER A 37 33.44 -15.37 -16.43
C SER A 37 33.19 -13.97 -15.86
N GLU A 38 32.98 -12.97 -16.72
CA GLU A 38 32.94 -11.55 -16.30
C GLU A 38 31.85 -11.18 -15.28
N THR A 39 30.91 -12.08 -14.95
CA THR A 39 29.71 -11.76 -14.17
C THR A 39 29.35 -12.73 -13.05
N GLY A 40 30.17 -13.76 -12.76
CA GLY A 40 29.83 -14.83 -11.80
C GLY A 40 30.65 -14.83 -10.50
N PHE A 41 30.02 -15.24 -9.41
CA PHE A 41 30.68 -15.72 -8.20
C PHE A 41 30.17 -17.14 -7.92
N HIS A 42 31.05 -18.04 -7.49
CA HIS A 42 30.64 -19.31 -6.90
C HIS A 42 30.97 -19.37 -5.42
N GLU A 43 30.13 -20.10 -4.70
CA GLU A 43 30.30 -20.39 -3.30
C GLU A 43 31.45 -21.40 -3.09
N VAL A 44 32.36 -21.07 -2.19
CA VAL A 44 33.45 -21.95 -1.75
C VAL A 44 33.01 -22.70 -0.50
N ARG A 45 32.43 -21.99 0.48
CA ARG A 45 31.95 -22.58 1.74
C ARG A 45 31.00 -21.66 2.48
N ASP A 46 29.97 -22.24 3.07
CA ASP A 46 29.07 -21.54 4.00
C ASP A 46 29.59 -21.47 5.44
N PHE A 47 29.16 -20.44 6.14
CA PHE A 47 29.22 -20.33 7.59
C PHE A 47 27.91 -19.82 8.16
N TYR A 48 27.50 -20.43 9.26
CA TYR A 48 26.21 -20.17 9.91
C TYR A 48 26.42 -19.54 11.29
N SER A 49 25.70 -18.46 11.58
CA SER A 49 25.64 -17.82 12.89
C SER A 49 27.02 -17.43 13.47
N MET A 50 27.96 -17.01 12.61
CA MET A 50 29.30 -16.62 13.06
C MET A 50 29.29 -15.19 13.61
N THR A 51 29.92 -14.97 14.76
CA THR A 51 29.95 -13.64 15.39
C THR A 51 31.18 -12.86 14.94
N PHE A 52 30.95 -11.69 14.35
CA PHE A 52 31.99 -10.76 13.94
C PHE A 52 32.02 -9.58 14.91
N LEU A 53 33.18 -9.34 15.52
CA LEU A 53 33.37 -8.32 16.55
C LEU A 53 33.88 -6.99 16.00
N GLY A 54 34.59 -7.04 14.87
CA GLY A 54 35.38 -5.92 14.37
C GLY A 54 36.08 -6.25 13.06
N TRP A 55 36.87 -5.32 12.55
CA TRP A 55 37.75 -5.52 11.41
C TRP A 55 38.98 -4.61 11.53
N ASP A 56 40.08 -5.03 10.93
CA ASP A 56 41.32 -4.26 10.84
C ASP A 56 41.89 -4.30 9.40
N THR A 57 43.18 -3.99 9.25
CA THR A 57 43.84 -3.97 7.94
C THR A 57 43.93 -5.34 7.29
N ASP A 58 43.92 -6.42 8.07
CA ASP A 58 44.22 -7.77 7.57
C ASP A 58 42.99 -8.67 7.54
N GLY A 59 41.88 -8.31 8.21
CA GLY A 59 40.66 -9.11 8.15
C GLY A 59 39.56 -8.73 9.14
N PHE A 60 38.54 -9.56 9.22
CA PHE A 60 37.51 -9.52 10.25
C PHE A 60 37.97 -10.24 11.51
N ILE A 61 37.63 -9.67 12.66
CA ILE A 61 37.86 -10.26 13.98
C ILE A 61 36.58 -11.00 14.36
N THR A 62 36.68 -12.30 14.62
CA THR A 62 35.50 -13.16 14.85
C THR A 62 35.58 -13.87 16.20
N VAL A 63 34.47 -14.50 16.59
CA VAL A 63 34.43 -15.48 17.68
C VAL A 63 34.28 -16.86 17.06
N GLU A 64 35.22 -17.74 17.37
CA GLU A 64 35.23 -19.13 16.93
C GLU A 64 34.99 -20.07 18.11
N ASP A 65 34.39 -21.21 17.81
CA ASP A 65 34.15 -22.27 18.76
C ASP A 65 35.31 -23.25 18.73
N ASP A 66 35.92 -23.44 19.90
CA ASP A 66 36.98 -24.40 20.14
C ASP A 66 36.39 -25.56 20.95
N TYR A 67 36.07 -26.63 20.25
CA TYR A 67 35.44 -27.82 20.82
C TYR A 67 36.51 -28.72 21.44
N GLU A 68 36.39 -28.96 22.75
CA GLU A 68 37.22 -29.89 23.49
C GLU A 68 36.53 -31.25 23.54
N PHE A 69 37.21 -32.29 23.05
CA PHE A 69 36.75 -33.67 23.08
C PHE A 69 37.72 -34.53 23.87
N ASP A 70 37.20 -35.56 24.54
CA ASP A 70 38.02 -36.59 25.17
C ASP A 70 38.77 -37.37 24.08
N PRO A 71 40.10 -37.47 24.13
CA PRO A 71 40.89 -38.09 23.07
C PRO A 71 40.74 -39.62 23.01
N GLU A 72 40.25 -40.27 24.07
CA GLU A 72 40.05 -41.72 24.13
C GLU A 72 38.62 -42.11 23.75
N THR A 73 37.62 -41.35 24.23
CA THR A 73 36.20 -41.68 24.01
C THR A 73 35.55 -40.90 22.88
N TYR A 74 36.20 -39.83 22.39
CA TYR A 74 35.63 -38.83 21.47
C TYR A 74 34.36 -38.16 22.01
N GLU A 75 34.11 -38.25 23.32
CA GLU A 75 32.98 -37.57 23.94
C GLU A 75 33.24 -36.07 24.05
N PHE A 76 32.19 -35.29 23.80
CA PHE A 76 32.22 -33.85 23.92
C PHE A 76 32.42 -33.42 25.39
N ILE A 77 33.47 -32.65 25.67
CA ILE A 77 33.79 -32.14 27.01
C ILE A 77 33.25 -30.73 27.19
N SER A 78 33.68 -29.79 26.34
CA SER A 78 33.32 -28.38 26.47
C SER A 78 33.47 -27.58 25.17
N ILE A 79 32.77 -26.46 25.05
CA ILE A 79 33.02 -25.44 24.02
C ILE A 79 33.70 -24.26 24.70
N LYS A 80 34.90 -23.91 24.22
CA LYS A 80 35.57 -22.65 24.55
C LYS A 80 35.35 -21.69 23.39
N LYS A 81 35.23 -20.39 23.69
CA LYS A 81 35.19 -19.35 22.65
C LYS A 81 36.59 -18.75 22.53
N LYS A 82 37.10 -18.63 21.31
CA LYS A 82 38.38 -17.96 21.02
C LYS A 82 38.16 -16.83 20.02
N ILE A 83 39.04 -15.83 20.06
CA ILE A 83 39.05 -14.78 19.05
C ILE A 83 39.73 -15.33 17.79
N GLY A 84 38.96 -15.37 16.71
CA GLY A 84 39.41 -15.74 15.37
C GLY A 84 39.73 -14.53 14.52
N LYS A 85 40.36 -14.79 13.36
CA LYS A 85 40.59 -13.77 12.33
C LYS A 85 40.36 -14.36 10.96
N ILE A 86 39.48 -13.74 10.20
CA ILE A 86 39.17 -14.12 8.82
C ILE A 86 39.73 -13.06 7.88
N PRO A 87 40.72 -13.39 7.04
CA PRO A 87 41.21 -12.48 6.01
C PRO A 87 40.11 -12.01 5.04
N PHE A 88 40.29 -10.86 4.38
CA PHE A 88 39.32 -10.42 3.35
C PHE A 88 39.37 -11.28 2.09
N VAL A 89 40.53 -11.88 1.83
CA VAL A 89 40.82 -12.84 0.75
C VAL A 89 41.71 -13.93 1.33
N GLY A 90 41.52 -15.18 0.93
CA GLY A 90 42.27 -16.28 1.51
C GLY A 90 41.98 -17.61 0.86
N GLU A 91 42.26 -18.69 1.58
CA GLU A 91 42.03 -20.07 1.13
C GLU A 91 41.34 -20.85 2.24
N ILE A 92 40.32 -21.62 1.88
CA ILE A 92 39.56 -22.51 2.76
C ILE A 92 39.42 -23.85 2.06
N ASP A 93 39.73 -24.93 2.77
CA ASP A 93 39.64 -26.30 2.24
C ASP A 93 40.37 -26.49 0.90
N SER A 94 41.51 -25.80 0.74
CA SER A 94 42.33 -25.75 -0.48
C SER A 94 41.71 -25.02 -1.68
N GLU A 95 40.65 -24.25 -1.47
CA GLU A 95 40.04 -23.38 -2.48
C GLU A 95 40.17 -21.90 -2.08
N PRO A 96 40.66 -21.03 -3.00
CA PRO A 96 40.78 -19.62 -2.71
C PRO A 96 39.42 -18.92 -2.73
N TYR A 97 39.24 -17.89 -1.91
CA TYR A 97 38.07 -17.01 -1.94
C TYR A 97 38.50 -15.54 -2.09
N ASP A 98 37.67 -14.75 -2.76
CA ASP A 98 37.95 -13.36 -3.12
C ASP A 98 37.17 -12.35 -2.28
N LEU A 99 36.06 -12.77 -1.67
CA LEU A 99 35.32 -11.95 -0.73
C LEU A 99 34.42 -12.80 0.17
N ILE A 100 33.91 -12.16 1.21
CA ILE A 100 32.87 -12.70 2.09
C ILE A 100 31.53 -12.07 1.68
N TYR A 101 30.58 -12.94 1.37
CA TYR A 101 29.19 -12.59 1.13
C TYR A 101 28.35 -12.99 2.35
N PHE A 102 27.29 -12.25 2.64
CA PHE A 102 26.35 -12.61 3.69
C PHE A 102 24.91 -12.38 3.26
N ASP A 103 24.05 -13.34 3.60
CA ASP A 103 22.61 -13.27 3.38
C ASP A 103 21.94 -12.44 4.46
N SER A 104 22.40 -12.59 5.71
CA SER A 104 21.79 -11.91 6.87
C SER A 104 22.82 -11.66 7.96
N ALA A 105 22.88 -10.41 8.43
CA ALA A 105 23.70 -9.98 9.55
C ALA A 105 22.82 -9.35 10.63
N TYR A 106 22.70 -10.01 11.78
CA TYR A 106 21.86 -9.62 12.91
C TYR A 106 22.66 -8.82 13.93
N PHE A 107 22.03 -7.81 14.54
CA PHE A 107 22.65 -6.99 15.58
C PHE A 107 21.65 -6.58 16.66
N PHE A 108 22.19 -6.31 17.85
CA PHE A 108 21.48 -5.65 18.93
C PHE A 108 21.94 -4.21 18.99
N ALA A 109 21.02 -3.26 18.79
CA ALA A 109 21.30 -1.85 18.99
C ALA A 109 20.51 -1.35 20.21
N PRO A 110 21.06 -0.44 21.03
CA PRO A 110 20.22 0.27 21.99
C PRO A 110 19.07 0.94 21.23
N ILE A 111 17.85 0.79 21.75
CA ILE A 111 16.73 1.62 21.35
C ILE A 111 17.12 3.01 21.82
N GLU A 112 17.44 3.90 20.88
CA GLU A 112 17.64 5.31 21.15
C GLU A 112 16.33 5.86 21.72
N GLU A 113 16.26 5.96 23.04
CA GLU A 113 15.22 6.71 23.73
C GLU A 113 15.61 8.18 23.62
N PHE A 114 15.00 8.88 22.68
CA PHE A 114 15.18 10.31 22.55
C PHE A 114 14.47 11.02 23.70
N ASP A 115 15.25 11.61 24.60
CA ASP A 115 14.72 12.49 25.63
C ASP A 115 14.26 13.80 24.98
N CYS A 116 12.96 13.94 24.74
CA CYS A 116 12.39 15.13 24.11
C CYS A 116 12.01 16.23 25.12
N SER A 117 12.57 16.22 26.33
CA SER A 117 12.39 17.32 27.30
C SER A 117 13.11 18.62 26.90
N ASP A 118 14.24 18.51 26.20
CA ASP A 118 14.89 19.61 25.49
C ASP A 118 15.05 19.22 24.02
N VAL A 119 14.27 19.89 23.18
CA VAL A 119 14.20 19.60 21.75
C VAL A 119 15.25 20.38 20.96
N THR A 120 15.92 21.38 21.56
CA THR A 120 16.86 22.30 20.89
C THR A 120 17.94 21.55 20.10
N GLY A 121 17.90 21.65 18.77
CA GLY A 121 18.88 21.04 17.87
C GLY A 121 18.61 19.58 17.49
N LYS A 122 17.50 18.98 17.93
CA LYS A 122 17.04 17.65 17.51
C LYS A 122 16.12 17.75 16.29
N SER A 123 16.19 16.76 15.41
CA SER A 123 15.34 16.65 14.22
C SER A 123 13.94 16.08 14.55
N ILE A 124 12.99 16.24 13.62
CA ILE A 124 11.63 15.65 13.76
C ILE A 124 11.67 14.12 13.88
N GLN A 125 12.66 13.47 13.26
CA GLN A 125 12.79 12.02 13.31
C GLN A 125 13.25 11.54 14.70
N GLU A 126 14.00 12.37 15.43
CA GLU A 126 14.49 12.10 16.77
C GLU A 126 13.43 12.50 17.82
N CYS A 127 12.82 13.67 17.67
CA CYS A 127 11.74 14.16 18.51
C CYS A 127 10.54 14.62 17.66
N PRO A 128 9.54 13.75 17.45
CA PRO A 128 8.36 14.10 16.68
C PRO A 128 7.54 15.17 17.41
N CYS A 129 6.87 16.02 16.64
CA CYS A 129 6.03 17.09 17.17
C CYS A 129 4.88 16.50 18.02
N PRO A 130 4.54 17.11 19.16
CA PRO A 130 3.43 16.67 19.99
C PRO A 130 2.12 16.64 19.19
N THR A 131 1.34 15.57 19.37
CA THR A 131 0.05 15.42 18.68
C THR A 131 -1.10 16.11 19.42
N ASP A 132 -0.95 16.40 20.72
CA ASP A 132 -1.91 17.18 21.50
C ASP A 132 -1.78 18.67 21.13
N PRO A 133 -2.85 19.34 20.64
CA PRO A 133 -2.82 20.76 20.27
C PRO A 133 -2.34 21.70 21.39
N ASN A 134 -2.62 21.36 22.65
CA ASN A 134 -2.21 22.17 23.80
C ASN A 134 -0.72 22.03 24.11
N LEU A 135 -0.13 20.87 23.81
CA LEU A 135 1.30 20.63 23.97
C LEU A 135 2.09 21.10 22.74
N LEU A 136 1.51 20.97 21.55
CA LEU A 136 2.10 21.43 20.29
C LEU A 136 2.37 22.94 20.31
N THR A 137 1.42 23.74 20.79
CA THR A 137 1.59 25.21 20.91
C THR A 137 2.59 25.63 22.00
N GLN A 138 2.97 24.71 22.88
CA GLN A 138 3.99 24.91 23.92
C GLN A 138 5.36 24.34 23.50
N ASP A 139 5.43 23.67 22.34
CA ASP A 139 6.66 23.06 21.86
C ASP A 139 7.68 24.15 21.46
N PRO A 140 8.93 24.09 21.93
CA PRO A 140 9.96 25.05 21.54
C PRO A 140 10.26 25.10 20.03
N HIS A 141 9.97 24.03 19.29
CA HIS A 141 10.06 23.94 17.84
C HIS A 141 8.80 24.42 17.11
N TYR A 142 7.77 24.88 17.83
CA TYR A 142 6.50 25.26 17.21
C TYR A 142 6.70 26.24 16.06
N ASP A 143 7.46 27.33 16.21
CA ASP A 143 7.58 28.32 15.13
C ASP A 143 8.52 27.92 13.98
N ALA A 144 9.39 26.93 14.19
CA ALA A 144 10.45 26.59 13.23
C ALA A 144 10.14 25.34 12.40
N ILE A 145 9.62 24.29 13.04
CA ILE A 145 9.58 22.95 12.46
C ILE A 145 8.22 22.28 12.70
N CYS A 146 7.64 22.47 13.88
CA CYS A 146 6.38 21.87 14.28
C CYS A 146 5.16 22.74 13.97
N LYS A 147 5.37 23.93 13.40
CA LYS A 147 4.28 24.78 12.92
C LYS A 147 3.57 23.95 11.86
N PRO A 148 2.25 23.70 12.00
CA PRO A 148 1.48 23.28 10.86
C PRO A 148 1.83 24.24 9.72
N LYS A 149 2.28 23.72 8.57
CA LYS A 149 2.41 24.55 7.37
C LYS A 149 1.13 25.35 7.31
N GLU A 150 1.26 26.68 7.29
CA GLU A 150 0.11 27.57 7.26
C GLU A 150 -0.88 27.00 6.26
N VAL A 151 -2.07 26.64 6.73
CA VAL A 151 -3.23 26.54 5.86
C VAL A 151 -3.18 27.84 5.08
N ILE A 152 -2.93 27.75 3.77
CA ILE A 152 -2.73 28.93 2.94
C ILE A 152 -4.05 29.71 3.03
N GLN A 153 -4.15 30.67 3.95
CA GLN A 153 -5.37 31.44 4.19
C GLN A 153 -5.55 32.52 3.13
N GLN A 154 -4.48 32.83 2.40
CA GLN A 154 -4.63 33.54 1.14
C GLN A 154 -4.94 32.51 0.05
N PRO A 155 -6.16 32.49 -0.51
CA PRO A 155 -6.36 31.76 -1.76
C PRO A 155 -5.28 32.20 -2.74
N PRO A 156 -4.70 31.29 -3.55
CA PRO A 156 -3.68 31.64 -4.51
C PRO A 156 -4.14 32.88 -5.29
N SER A 157 -3.27 33.88 -5.41
CA SER A 157 -3.52 35.10 -6.18
C SER A 157 -3.64 34.82 -7.69
N GLU A 158 -3.46 33.58 -8.10
CA GLU A 158 -3.70 33.11 -9.45
C GLU A 158 -5.22 32.95 -9.64
N GLU A 159 -5.72 33.48 -10.76
CA GLU A 159 -7.10 33.24 -11.19
C GLU A 159 -7.36 31.72 -11.13
N GLU A 160 -8.46 31.32 -10.47
CA GLU A 160 -8.81 29.90 -10.35
C GLU A 160 -8.80 29.29 -11.75
N PRO A 161 -8.00 28.22 -11.98
CA PRO A 161 -7.94 27.63 -13.30
C PRO A 161 -9.33 27.13 -13.67
N GLU A 162 -9.85 27.56 -14.82
CA GLU A 162 -11.14 27.08 -15.33
C GLU A 162 -11.06 25.56 -15.55
N ILE A 163 -11.66 24.79 -14.65
CA ILE A 163 -11.75 23.33 -14.77
C ILE A 163 -12.93 23.02 -15.69
N THR A 164 -12.63 22.73 -16.94
CA THR A 164 -13.64 22.22 -17.88
C THR A 164 -14.00 20.79 -17.49
N VAL A 165 -15.26 20.54 -17.15
CA VAL A 165 -15.78 19.18 -16.94
C VAL A 165 -16.16 18.62 -18.31
N PRO A 166 -15.40 17.64 -18.86
CA PRO A 166 -15.72 17.10 -20.18
C PRO A 166 -17.04 16.34 -20.12
N GLU A 167 -17.87 16.53 -21.13
CA GLU A 167 -19.09 15.73 -21.30
C GLU A 167 -18.69 14.32 -21.74
N ILE A 168 -19.00 13.32 -20.91
CA ILE A 168 -18.80 11.91 -21.24
C ILE A 168 -19.97 11.48 -22.13
N THR A 169 -19.67 11.09 -23.36
CA THR A 169 -20.66 10.61 -24.33
C THR A 169 -20.45 9.13 -24.60
N VAL A 170 -21.55 8.41 -24.73
CA VAL A 170 -21.56 6.96 -25.00
C VAL A 170 -22.28 6.67 -26.31
N GLU A 171 -21.94 5.55 -26.93
CA GLU A 171 -22.47 5.15 -28.24
C GLU A 171 -23.78 4.39 -28.11
N LYS A 172 -23.97 3.68 -27.00
CA LYS A 172 -25.09 2.77 -26.78
C LYS A 172 -25.55 2.77 -25.33
N ASN A 173 -26.81 2.39 -25.12
CA ASN A 173 -27.38 2.12 -23.82
C ASN A 173 -27.63 0.62 -23.69
N THR A 174 -27.28 0.05 -22.55
CA THR A 174 -27.60 -1.32 -22.16
C THR A 174 -28.19 -1.34 -20.76
N ILE A 175 -28.85 -2.44 -20.42
CA ILE A 175 -29.44 -2.69 -19.10
C ILE A 175 -28.85 -4.03 -18.66
N VAL A 176 -28.36 -4.10 -17.42
CA VAL A 176 -27.87 -5.36 -16.87
C VAL A 176 -29.02 -6.37 -16.83
N ASP A 177 -28.80 -7.53 -17.44
CA ASP A 177 -29.73 -8.64 -17.37
C ASP A 177 -29.63 -9.28 -15.98
N VAL A 178 -30.62 -8.96 -15.14
CA VAL A 178 -30.71 -9.43 -13.76
C VAL A 178 -31.03 -10.93 -13.68
N ASP A 179 -31.79 -11.47 -14.64
CA ASP A 179 -32.22 -12.88 -14.59
C ASP A 179 -31.06 -13.84 -14.94
N ALA A 180 -30.09 -13.39 -15.75
CA ALA A 180 -28.94 -14.18 -16.15
C ALA A 180 -27.82 -14.24 -15.09
N ASN A 181 -27.73 -13.25 -14.21
CA ASN A 181 -26.57 -13.02 -13.34
C ASN A 181 -26.86 -13.17 -11.84
N MET A 182 -28.09 -13.48 -11.48
CA MET A 182 -28.51 -13.66 -10.09
C MET A 182 -27.90 -14.93 -9.46
N ASN A 183 -27.23 -14.76 -8.32
CA ASN A 183 -26.90 -15.85 -7.42
C ASN A 183 -27.99 -15.96 -6.35
N GLU A 184 -28.92 -16.91 -6.54
CA GLU A 184 -30.06 -17.10 -5.62
C GLU A 184 -29.65 -17.41 -4.17
N GLU A 185 -28.49 -18.04 -3.95
CA GLU A 185 -28.01 -18.39 -2.62
C GLU A 185 -27.52 -17.16 -1.85
N ALA A 186 -26.74 -16.29 -2.51
CA ALA A 186 -26.16 -15.10 -1.91
C ALA A 186 -27.05 -13.84 -2.02
N ASN A 187 -28.10 -13.86 -2.85
CA ASN A 187 -28.96 -12.69 -3.15
C ASN A 187 -28.19 -11.51 -3.77
N VAL A 188 -27.29 -11.82 -4.70
CA VAL A 188 -26.41 -10.85 -5.36
C VAL A 188 -26.32 -11.13 -6.85
N PHE A 189 -26.06 -10.11 -7.66
CA PHE A 189 -25.76 -10.27 -9.09
C PHE A 189 -24.26 -10.35 -9.29
N LYS A 190 -23.77 -11.41 -9.93
CA LYS A 190 -22.34 -11.61 -10.15
C LYS A 190 -21.95 -11.28 -11.58
N ASN A 191 -20.95 -10.41 -11.74
CA ASN A 191 -20.38 -10.00 -13.03
C ASN A 191 -21.35 -9.37 -14.04
N GLY A 192 -22.57 -9.00 -13.62
CA GLY A 192 -23.59 -8.50 -14.54
C GLY A 192 -23.20 -7.18 -15.20
N ILE A 193 -22.55 -6.28 -14.45
CA ILE A 193 -22.08 -4.99 -14.97
C ILE A 193 -20.87 -5.21 -15.90
N LYS A 194 -19.90 -6.01 -15.47
CA LYS A 194 -18.70 -6.30 -16.25
C LYS A 194 -19.03 -6.95 -17.58
N GLU A 195 -19.94 -7.92 -17.59
CA GLU A 195 -20.38 -8.58 -18.83
C GLU A 195 -21.09 -7.61 -19.76
N ALA A 196 -21.96 -6.75 -19.22
CA ALA A 196 -22.63 -5.71 -19.99
C ALA A 196 -21.64 -4.72 -20.64
N MET A 197 -20.50 -4.44 -20.00
CA MET A 197 -19.46 -3.53 -20.52
C MET A 197 -18.53 -4.19 -21.56
N ASN A 198 -18.58 -5.50 -21.76
CA ASN A 198 -17.64 -6.23 -22.63
C ASN A 198 -18.04 -6.23 -24.12
N GLU A 199 -19.02 -5.42 -24.55
CA GLU A 199 -19.47 -5.38 -25.95
C GLU A 199 -18.55 -4.58 -26.89
N GLY A 200 -17.46 -3.98 -26.36
CA GLY A 200 -16.50 -3.22 -27.17
C GLY A 200 -17.01 -1.87 -27.67
N TYR A 201 -18.12 -1.37 -27.14
CA TYR A 201 -18.67 -0.02 -27.41
C TYR A 201 -18.51 0.87 -26.17
N SER A 202 -18.58 2.19 -26.34
CA SER A 202 -18.81 3.08 -25.21
C SER A 202 -20.27 2.96 -24.76
N LEU A 203 -20.51 2.59 -23.50
CA LEU A 203 -21.83 2.14 -23.04
C LEU A 203 -22.33 2.90 -21.81
N ARG A 204 -23.62 3.22 -21.80
CA ARG A 204 -24.35 3.51 -20.57
C ARG A 204 -25.01 2.23 -20.06
N VAL A 205 -24.64 1.80 -18.86
CA VAL A 205 -25.15 0.61 -18.19
C VAL A 205 -26.14 1.05 -17.12
N ASN A 206 -27.40 0.61 -17.27
CA ASN A 206 -28.43 0.86 -16.27
C ASN A 206 -28.62 -0.38 -15.40
N VAL A 207 -28.73 -0.17 -14.09
CA VAL A 207 -28.95 -1.24 -13.10
C VAL A 207 -30.23 -1.02 -12.29
N THR A 208 -30.78 -2.09 -11.73
CA THR A 208 -31.89 -2.01 -10.77
C THR A 208 -31.36 -1.48 -9.43
N THR A 209 -32.09 -0.55 -8.82
CA THR A 209 -31.86 -0.03 -7.46
C THR A 209 -32.14 -1.08 -6.40
N ASN A 210 -31.71 -0.85 -5.15
CA ASN A 210 -31.93 -1.79 -4.04
C ASN A 210 -31.43 -3.22 -4.35
N GLU A 211 -30.31 -3.31 -5.08
CA GLU A 211 -29.66 -4.58 -5.44
C GLU A 211 -28.16 -4.50 -5.16
N VAL A 212 -27.54 -5.67 -4.94
CA VAL A 212 -26.10 -5.81 -4.70
C VAL A 212 -25.43 -6.47 -5.89
N TYR A 213 -24.46 -5.79 -6.48
CA TYR A 213 -23.69 -6.25 -7.63
C TYR A 213 -22.25 -6.56 -7.21
N GLU A 214 -21.87 -7.83 -7.32
CA GLU A 214 -20.51 -8.30 -7.10
C GLU A 214 -19.79 -8.43 -8.43
N GLU A 215 -18.73 -7.66 -8.61
CA GLU A 215 -18.01 -7.58 -9.88
C GLU A 215 -16.56 -8.02 -9.71
N ALA A 216 -16.07 -8.82 -10.65
CA ALA A 216 -14.63 -8.91 -10.88
C ALA A 216 -14.12 -7.58 -11.44
N ALA A 217 -12.80 -7.36 -11.37
CA ALA A 217 -12.18 -6.12 -11.86
C ALA A 217 -12.70 -5.68 -13.24
N ILE A 218 -13.17 -4.43 -13.31
CA ILE A 218 -13.69 -3.74 -14.48
C ILE A 218 -12.57 -2.88 -15.06
N ILE A 219 -12.21 -3.16 -16.32
CA ILE A 219 -11.11 -2.48 -17.00
C ILE A 219 -11.67 -1.60 -18.11
N VAL A 220 -11.54 -0.28 -17.96
CA VAL A 220 -11.91 0.71 -18.96
C VAL A 220 -10.72 0.94 -19.87
N GLN A 221 -10.78 0.36 -21.07
CA GLN A 221 -9.74 0.49 -22.08
C GLN A 221 -9.68 1.90 -22.67
N SER A 222 -8.54 2.23 -23.29
CA SER A 222 -8.36 3.49 -24.01
C SER A 222 -9.44 3.66 -25.10
N ASN A 223 -9.87 4.90 -25.30
CA ASN A 223 -10.95 5.31 -26.21
C ASN A 223 -12.32 4.68 -25.90
N LYS A 224 -12.53 4.18 -24.68
CA LYS A 224 -13.84 3.75 -24.20
C LYS A 224 -14.36 4.69 -23.14
N ALA A 225 -15.66 4.92 -23.19
CA ALA A 225 -16.39 5.70 -22.20
C ALA A 225 -17.53 4.84 -21.65
N TYR A 226 -17.65 4.77 -20.33
CA TYR A 226 -18.78 4.10 -19.70
C TYR A 226 -19.47 5.00 -18.68
N ILE A 227 -20.79 4.89 -18.62
CA ILE A 227 -21.63 5.54 -17.62
C ILE A 227 -22.41 4.43 -16.90
N LEU A 228 -22.16 4.25 -15.61
CA LEU A 228 -22.89 3.34 -14.75
C LEU A 228 -23.90 4.12 -13.90
N GLN A 229 -25.18 3.78 -14.00
CA GLN A 229 -26.24 4.49 -13.28
C GLN A 229 -27.42 3.58 -12.92
N PRO A 230 -28.21 3.91 -11.89
CA PRO A 230 -29.53 3.35 -11.70
C PRO A 230 -30.43 3.59 -12.92
N LYS A 231 -31.30 2.64 -13.20
CA LYS A 231 -32.39 2.81 -14.14
C LYS A 231 -33.31 3.93 -13.66
N GLU A 232 -33.76 4.81 -14.55
CA GLU A 232 -34.76 5.82 -14.21
C GLU A 232 -36.02 5.13 -13.65
N GLN A 233 -36.39 5.50 -12.42
CA GLN A 233 -37.55 4.95 -11.71
C GLN A 233 -38.42 6.07 -11.15
N THR A 234 -39.67 5.73 -10.86
CA THR A 234 -40.70 6.66 -10.38
C THR A 234 -40.45 7.10 -8.94
N SER A 235 -41.05 8.22 -8.51
CA SER A 235 -40.70 8.94 -7.26
C SER A 235 -40.79 8.16 -5.94
N ASP A 236 -41.42 6.98 -5.94
CA ASP A 236 -41.54 6.12 -4.76
C ASP A 236 -40.40 5.08 -4.65
N ASP A 237 -39.60 4.88 -5.71
CA ASP A 237 -38.52 3.89 -5.79
C ASP A 237 -37.14 4.43 -5.35
N LEU A 238 -37.10 5.65 -4.81
CA LEU A 238 -35.86 6.43 -4.60
C LEU A 238 -35.08 6.09 -3.32
N GLN A 239 -35.45 5.08 -2.53
CA GLN A 239 -34.94 5.02 -1.16
C GLN A 239 -33.60 4.32 -0.97
N THR A 240 -33.20 3.39 -1.83
CA THR A 240 -31.98 2.61 -1.61
C THR A 240 -31.10 2.51 -2.86
N PRO A 241 -29.91 3.16 -2.87
CA PRO A 241 -28.95 3.04 -3.98
C PRO A 241 -28.54 1.58 -4.23
N PRO A 242 -28.24 1.20 -5.49
CA PRO A 242 -27.55 -0.05 -5.76
C PRO A 242 -26.16 -0.06 -5.09
N VAL A 243 -25.75 -1.23 -4.65
CA VAL A 243 -24.43 -1.48 -4.05
C VAL A 243 -23.54 -2.15 -5.10
N LEU A 244 -22.37 -1.59 -5.35
CA LEU A 244 -21.32 -2.17 -6.18
C LEU A 244 -20.15 -2.59 -5.30
N ARG A 245 -19.71 -3.85 -5.39
CA ARG A 245 -18.61 -4.37 -4.58
C ARG A 245 -17.75 -5.38 -5.34
N PRO A 246 -16.49 -5.62 -4.90
CA PRO A 246 -15.65 -6.64 -5.49
C PRO A 246 -16.15 -8.06 -5.18
N ILE A 247 -15.96 -9.00 -6.11
CA ILE A 247 -16.08 -10.43 -5.82
C ILE A 247 -14.91 -10.87 -4.93
N GLU A 248 -15.23 -11.32 -3.72
CA GLU A 248 -14.26 -11.90 -2.78
C GLU A 248 -14.63 -13.36 -2.54
N GLY A 249 -13.82 -14.30 -3.05
CA GLY A 249 -14.11 -15.73 -2.95
C GLY A 249 -14.07 -16.26 -1.51
N SER A 250 -15.06 -17.08 -1.13
CA SER A 250 -15.14 -17.74 0.18
C SER A 250 -14.31 -19.03 0.30
N GLU A 251 -13.88 -19.63 -0.82
CA GLU A 251 -13.29 -20.99 -0.82
C GLU A 251 -11.77 -21.04 -1.06
N ASN A 252 -11.15 -19.92 -1.38
CA ASN A 252 -9.70 -19.71 -1.36
C ASN A 252 -9.47 -18.21 -1.20
N PRO A 253 -8.50 -17.75 -0.39
CA PRO A 253 -8.07 -16.35 -0.42
C PRO A 253 -7.43 -16.10 -1.78
N GLN A 254 -8.27 -15.82 -2.80
CA GLN A 254 -7.80 -15.26 -4.04
C GLN A 254 -7.21 -13.93 -3.64
N GLN A 255 -5.88 -13.85 -3.72
CA GLN A 255 -5.15 -12.62 -3.51
C GLN A 255 -5.79 -11.57 -4.41
N ILE A 256 -6.26 -10.49 -3.82
CA ILE A 256 -6.81 -9.37 -4.57
C ILE A 256 -5.65 -8.80 -5.39
N THR A 257 -5.69 -8.99 -6.71
CA THR A 257 -4.56 -8.66 -7.60
C THR A 257 -4.77 -7.40 -8.42
N ALA A 258 -5.93 -6.77 -8.33
CA ALA A 258 -6.28 -5.59 -9.11
C ALA A 258 -7.33 -4.72 -8.40
N PRO A 259 -7.40 -3.43 -8.73
CA PRO A 259 -8.51 -2.57 -8.36
C PRO A 259 -9.86 -3.09 -8.85
N LEU A 260 -10.95 -2.66 -8.21
CA LEU A 260 -12.30 -2.97 -8.69
C LEU A 260 -12.54 -2.31 -10.05
N ILE A 261 -12.14 -1.05 -10.20
CA ILE A 261 -12.24 -0.32 -11.48
C ILE A 261 -10.89 0.31 -11.81
N SER A 262 -10.39 0.06 -13.01
CA SER A 262 -9.19 0.69 -13.58
C SER A 262 -9.52 1.42 -14.88
N VAL A 263 -9.20 2.71 -14.97
CA VAL A 263 -9.39 3.55 -16.16
C VAL A 263 -8.05 3.88 -16.81
N ASN A 264 -7.81 3.32 -18.00
CA ASN A 264 -6.47 3.31 -18.63
C ASN A 264 -6.40 4.15 -19.90
N GLY A 265 -5.22 4.68 -20.23
CA GLY A 265 -5.01 5.55 -21.39
C GLY A 265 -5.92 6.78 -21.34
N ASN A 266 -6.69 7.05 -22.38
CA ASN A 266 -7.69 8.13 -22.43
C ASN A 266 -9.13 7.64 -22.17
N GLY A 267 -9.29 6.54 -21.44
CA GLY A 267 -10.59 6.00 -21.05
C GLY A 267 -11.37 6.95 -20.14
N GLN A 268 -12.70 6.81 -20.12
CA GLN A 268 -13.59 7.65 -19.32
C GLN A 268 -14.59 6.77 -18.57
N PHE A 269 -14.77 7.03 -17.27
CA PHE A 269 -15.72 6.29 -16.44
C PHE A 269 -16.53 7.23 -15.55
N GLU A 270 -17.85 7.11 -15.62
CA GLU A 270 -18.80 7.85 -14.78
C GLU A 270 -19.63 6.85 -13.95
N ILE A 271 -19.73 7.06 -12.64
CA ILE A 271 -20.64 6.33 -11.74
C ILE A 271 -21.60 7.34 -11.13
N ASN A 272 -22.90 7.05 -11.24
CA ASN A 272 -23.96 7.91 -10.75
C ASN A 272 -24.82 7.17 -9.72
N GLY A 273 -24.97 7.67 -8.50
CA GLY A 273 -26.00 7.19 -7.57
C GLY A 273 -25.78 5.79 -6.99
N PHE A 274 -24.55 5.42 -6.65
CA PHE A 274 -24.20 4.11 -6.08
C PHE A 274 -23.65 4.22 -4.66
N ILE A 275 -23.79 3.14 -3.90
CA ILE A 275 -22.84 2.80 -2.83
C ILE A 275 -21.76 1.92 -3.47
N VAL A 276 -20.48 2.25 -3.30
CA VAL A 276 -19.34 1.45 -3.77
C VAL A 276 -18.53 1.02 -2.56
N GLU A 277 -18.47 -0.29 -2.34
CA GLU A 277 -17.78 -0.87 -1.19
C GLU A 277 -16.30 -1.10 -1.47
N HIS A 278 -15.48 -0.87 -0.45
CA HIS A 278 -14.11 -1.33 -0.42
C HIS A 278 -14.02 -2.86 -0.29
N PHE A 279 -12.85 -3.41 -0.59
CA PHE A 279 -12.48 -4.77 -0.25
C PHE A 279 -12.61 -5.02 1.26
N GLN A 280 -13.20 -6.16 1.64
CA GLN A 280 -13.37 -6.59 3.03
C GLN A 280 -12.16 -7.36 3.52
N GLN A 281 -11.37 -7.92 2.61
CA GLN A 281 -10.08 -8.54 2.92
C GLN A 281 -8.94 -7.51 2.93
N ILE A 282 -7.92 -7.78 3.75
CA ILE A 282 -6.67 -7.00 3.73
C ILE A 282 -6.07 -7.03 2.32
N THR A 283 -5.86 -5.86 1.74
CA THR A 283 -5.30 -5.72 0.39
C THR A 283 -4.47 -4.45 0.25
N ASP A 284 -3.49 -4.48 -0.65
CA ASP A 284 -2.75 -3.33 -1.13
C ASP A 284 -3.40 -2.69 -2.38
N GLN A 285 -4.51 -3.24 -2.86
CA GLN A 285 -5.20 -2.76 -4.04
C GLN A 285 -6.18 -1.64 -3.71
N HIS A 286 -6.08 -0.56 -4.50
CA HIS A 286 -7.00 0.57 -4.49
C HIS A 286 -8.38 0.14 -4.97
N LEU A 287 -9.44 0.80 -4.52
CA LEU A 287 -10.78 0.48 -5.04
C LEU A 287 -10.97 0.97 -6.48
N LEU A 288 -10.67 2.24 -6.73
CA LEU A 288 -10.78 2.91 -8.03
C LEU A 288 -9.41 3.44 -8.44
N GLN A 289 -9.00 3.19 -9.68
CA GLN A 289 -7.73 3.65 -10.22
C GLN A 289 -7.91 4.34 -11.58
N THR A 290 -7.15 5.41 -11.80
CA THR A 290 -6.97 6.02 -13.13
C THR A 290 -5.50 6.09 -13.49
N GLU A 291 -5.17 5.89 -14.76
CA GLU A 291 -3.81 6.02 -15.32
C GLU A 291 -3.81 6.94 -16.56
N ASP A 292 -2.64 7.44 -16.94
CA ASP A 292 -2.42 8.26 -18.15
C ASP A 292 -3.36 9.49 -18.28
N ASP A 293 -4.19 9.52 -19.33
CA ASP A 293 -5.17 10.56 -19.62
C ASP A 293 -6.58 10.15 -19.16
N GLY A 294 -6.66 9.20 -18.23
CA GLY A 294 -7.91 8.61 -17.76
C GLY A 294 -8.75 9.63 -16.99
N ILE A 295 -10.07 9.52 -17.17
CA ILE A 295 -11.05 10.40 -16.51
C ILE A 295 -11.98 9.56 -15.65
N LEU A 296 -12.03 9.87 -14.36
CA LEU A 296 -12.99 9.29 -13.42
C LEU A 296 -13.95 10.36 -12.92
N ARG A 297 -15.25 10.05 -12.99
CA ARG A 297 -16.32 10.92 -12.52
C ARG A 297 -17.25 10.17 -11.58
N LEU A 298 -17.46 10.71 -10.39
CA LEU A 298 -18.38 10.17 -9.40
C LEU A 298 -19.44 11.23 -9.08
N ILE A 299 -20.72 10.89 -9.26
CA ILE A 299 -21.84 11.79 -8.99
C ILE A 299 -22.82 11.12 -8.04
N ASN A 300 -23.09 11.75 -6.88
CA ASN A 300 -23.99 11.21 -5.86
C ASN A 300 -23.60 9.77 -5.45
N VAL A 301 -22.30 9.53 -5.25
CA VAL A 301 -21.73 8.23 -4.90
C VAL A 301 -21.34 8.21 -3.43
N THR A 302 -21.64 7.11 -2.74
CA THR A 302 -21.10 6.81 -1.42
C THR A 302 -19.96 5.80 -1.55
N LEU A 303 -18.77 6.12 -1.05
CA LEU A 303 -17.68 5.16 -0.90
C LEU A 303 -17.69 4.64 0.55
N SER A 304 -17.83 3.33 0.70
CA SER A 304 -18.07 2.70 2.01
C SER A 304 -17.04 1.63 2.33
N GLY A 305 -16.65 1.55 3.60
CA GLY A 305 -15.87 0.44 4.13
C GLY A 305 -16.76 -0.67 4.69
N ASP A 306 -18.03 -0.35 4.96
CA ASP A 306 -19.00 -1.30 5.53
C ASP A 306 -19.45 -2.31 4.48
N TYR A 307 -19.87 -3.47 4.95
CA TYR A 307 -20.40 -4.55 4.12
C TYR A 307 -21.92 -4.51 4.09
N HIS A 308 -22.53 -4.39 2.92
CA HIS A 308 -23.97 -4.33 2.76
C HIS A 308 -24.57 -5.69 2.36
N ILE A 309 -25.71 -6.01 2.96
CA ILE A 309 -26.43 -7.26 2.73
C ILE A 309 -27.89 -6.93 2.43
N LYS A 310 -28.39 -7.52 1.34
CA LYS A 310 -29.81 -7.50 1.00
C LYS A 310 -30.54 -8.68 1.66
N ASP A 311 -31.42 -8.40 2.59
CA ASP A 311 -32.24 -9.42 3.25
C ASP A 311 -33.31 -9.96 2.29
N LYS A 312 -33.37 -11.29 2.10
CA LYS A 312 -34.31 -11.95 1.18
C LYS A 312 -35.78 -11.86 1.62
N THR A 313 -36.02 -11.60 2.90
CA THR A 313 -37.34 -11.59 3.52
C THR A 313 -37.93 -10.19 3.55
N THR A 314 -37.13 -9.20 3.94
CA THR A 314 -37.57 -7.80 4.03
C THR A 314 -37.33 -7.02 2.75
N ASP A 315 -36.48 -7.52 1.85
CA ASP A 315 -36.02 -6.83 0.63
C ASP A 315 -35.24 -5.54 0.95
N GLU A 316 -34.73 -5.39 2.17
CA GLU A 316 -33.98 -4.21 2.60
C GLU A 316 -32.46 -4.47 2.54
N ILE A 317 -31.71 -3.47 2.08
CA ILE A 317 -30.25 -3.45 2.22
C ILE A 317 -29.88 -2.86 3.58
N THR A 318 -29.08 -3.59 4.33
CA THR A 318 -28.53 -3.16 5.62
C THR A 318 -27.01 -3.19 5.58
N SER A 319 -26.35 -2.27 6.29
CA SER A 319 -24.90 -2.25 6.44
C SER A 319 -24.45 -3.00 7.70
N GLN A 320 -23.30 -3.66 7.59
CA GLN A 320 -22.58 -4.28 8.70
C GLN A 320 -21.23 -3.60 8.83
N GLN A 321 -21.01 -2.95 9.97
CA GLN A 321 -19.73 -2.33 10.25
C GLN A 321 -18.65 -3.40 10.31
N THR A 322 -17.60 -3.19 9.51
CA THR A 322 -16.42 -4.04 9.55
C THR A 322 -15.35 -3.42 10.43
N GLU A 323 -14.81 -4.20 11.37
CA GLU A 323 -13.69 -3.76 12.21
C GLU A 323 -12.34 -3.74 11.46
N HIS A 324 -12.34 -4.12 10.18
CA HIS A 324 -11.14 -4.19 9.37
C HIS A 324 -10.60 -2.79 9.02
N GLN A 325 -9.26 -2.66 9.02
CA GLN A 325 -8.57 -1.44 8.66
C GLN A 325 -8.34 -1.36 7.15
N ILE A 326 -8.77 -0.28 6.52
CA ILE A 326 -8.47 0.00 5.10
C ILE A 326 -6.97 0.31 4.97
N GLN A 327 -6.25 -0.46 4.16
CA GLN A 327 -4.79 -0.33 3.95
C GLN A 327 -4.40 0.26 2.59
N ALA A 328 -5.38 0.49 1.71
CA ALA A 328 -5.22 1.10 0.40
C ALA A 328 -6.31 2.16 0.16
N PRO A 329 -6.04 3.26 -0.58
CA PRO A 329 -7.03 4.30 -0.84
C PRO A 329 -8.26 3.80 -1.62
N TYR A 330 -9.38 4.49 -1.40
CA TYR A 330 -10.56 4.35 -2.25
C TYR A 330 -10.27 4.79 -3.69
N ILE A 331 -9.49 5.86 -3.85
CA ILE A 331 -9.17 6.40 -5.18
C ILE A 331 -7.66 6.61 -5.27
N GLU A 332 -7.02 5.94 -6.23
CA GLU A 332 -5.67 6.29 -6.69
C GLU A 332 -5.76 6.94 -8.08
N ALA A 333 -5.47 8.23 -8.14
CA ALA A 333 -5.56 9.01 -9.35
C ALA A 333 -4.15 9.26 -9.93
N ARG A 334 -3.79 8.52 -10.97
CA ARG A 334 -2.64 8.82 -11.83
C ARG A 334 -3.04 9.47 -13.15
N GLY A 335 -4.33 9.41 -13.48
CA GLY A 335 -4.93 9.98 -14.69
C GLY A 335 -5.01 11.51 -14.69
N ILE A 336 -5.41 12.09 -15.82
CA ILE A 336 -5.49 13.55 -16.00
C ILE A 336 -6.58 14.21 -15.16
N LYS A 337 -7.68 13.51 -14.84
CA LYS A 337 -8.86 14.15 -14.21
C LYS A 337 -9.67 13.23 -13.30
N VAL A 338 -9.95 13.72 -12.09
CA VAL A 338 -10.94 13.15 -11.17
C VAL A 338 -11.93 14.23 -10.78
N PHE A 339 -13.23 13.93 -10.94
CA PHE A 339 -14.33 14.82 -10.58
C PHE A 339 -15.31 14.13 -9.64
N LEU A 340 -15.53 14.74 -8.49
CA LEU A 340 -16.45 14.29 -7.44
C LEU A 340 -17.55 15.33 -7.26
N ASP A 341 -18.82 14.99 -7.49
CA ASP A 341 -19.97 15.87 -7.19
C ASP A 341 -20.95 15.13 -6.28
N VAL A 342 -21.24 15.70 -5.11
CA VAL A 342 -22.10 15.07 -4.10
C VAL A 342 -21.58 13.68 -3.68
N VAL A 343 -20.27 13.51 -3.57
CA VAL A 343 -19.66 12.25 -3.12
C VAL A 343 -19.57 12.22 -1.60
N THR A 344 -19.96 11.10 -0.98
CA THR A 344 -19.78 10.87 0.45
C THR A 344 -18.78 9.73 0.65
N ILE A 345 -17.73 9.95 1.44
CA ILE A 345 -16.91 8.87 1.97
C ILE A 345 -17.36 8.61 3.40
N GLU A 346 -17.81 7.38 3.66
CA GLU A 346 -18.30 6.98 4.98
C GLU A 346 -17.15 6.88 5.99
N PRO A 347 -17.45 7.06 7.30
CA PRO A 347 -16.44 6.98 8.35
C PRO A 347 -15.65 5.67 8.27
N SER A 348 -14.40 5.77 7.82
CA SER A 348 -13.53 4.62 7.57
C SER A 348 -12.30 4.65 8.47
N ASN A 349 -11.77 3.48 8.82
CA ASN A 349 -10.57 3.32 9.64
C ASN A 349 -9.34 3.02 8.76
N PHE A 350 -8.61 4.06 8.36
CA PHE A 350 -7.44 3.91 7.50
C PHE A 350 -6.19 3.57 8.31
N SER A 351 -5.39 2.64 7.81
CA SER A 351 -4.11 2.24 8.40
C SER A 351 -3.00 2.46 7.39
N ASN A 352 -2.11 3.41 7.70
CA ASN A 352 -0.97 3.80 6.87
C ASN A 352 -1.29 4.19 5.41
N CYS A 353 -2.54 4.54 5.08
CA CYS A 353 -2.94 5.01 3.75
C CYS A 353 -3.83 6.26 3.81
N ASN A 354 -3.98 6.91 2.65
CA ASN A 354 -4.87 8.03 2.41
C ASN A 354 -6.25 7.53 1.95
N GLY A 355 -7.30 8.34 2.08
CA GLY A 355 -8.59 8.00 1.48
C GLY A 355 -8.58 8.20 -0.05
N ILE A 356 -7.89 9.27 -0.48
CA ILE A 356 -7.66 9.61 -1.89
C ILE A 356 -6.18 9.90 -2.07
N GLN A 357 -5.57 9.33 -3.11
CA GLN A 357 -4.19 9.55 -3.46
C GLN A 357 -4.09 10.13 -4.87
N LEU A 358 -3.51 11.32 -5.01
CA LEU A 358 -3.36 12.02 -6.28
C LEU A 358 -1.90 11.96 -6.73
N ILE A 359 -1.56 10.90 -7.47
CA ILE A 359 -0.21 10.65 -7.95
C ILE A 359 -0.12 11.11 -9.39
N GLY A 360 0.07 12.41 -9.62
CA GLY A 360 0.25 12.94 -10.96
C GLY A 360 1.30 12.12 -11.74
N SER A 361 0.90 11.53 -12.86
CA SER A 361 1.83 10.87 -13.78
C SER A 361 2.91 11.85 -14.22
N GLN A 362 4.10 11.36 -14.55
CA GLN A 362 5.24 12.15 -15.07
C GLN A 362 4.98 12.67 -16.52
N GLY A 363 3.76 13.08 -16.83
CA GLY A 363 3.33 13.61 -18.13
C GLY A 363 3.28 15.14 -18.18
N LEU A 364 3.22 15.70 -19.39
CA LEU A 364 3.09 17.15 -19.65
C LEU A 364 1.71 17.74 -19.31
N ASN A 365 0.78 16.92 -18.81
CA ASN A 365 -0.61 17.29 -18.63
C ASN A 365 -0.87 17.76 -17.20
N LYS A 366 -1.64 18.84 -17.05
CA LYS A 366 -2.06 19.35 -15.74
C LYS A 366 -3.10 18.39 -15.16
N HIS A 367 -2.71 17.59 -14.17
CA HIS A 367 -3.63 16.78 -13.37
C HIS A 367 -4.66 17.69 -12.68
N GLN A 368 -5.95 17.35 -12.78
CA GLN A 368 -7.04 18.11 -12.19
C GLN A 368 -7.86 17.23 -11.26
N PHE A 369 -8.02 17.69 -10.01
CA PHE A 369 -8.95 17.14 -9.05
C PHE A 369 -9.97 18.22 -8.71
N LEU A 370 -11.26 17.90 -8.84
CA LEU A 370 -12.35 18.79 -8.48
C LEU A 370 -13.35 18.02 -7.62
N ALA A 371 -13.63 18.52 -6.43
CA ALA A 371 -14.65 17.99 -5.53
C ALA A 371 -15.66 19.09 -5.18
N GLU A 372 -16.91 18.87 -5.53
CA GLU A 372 -18.03 19.77 -5.27
C GLU A 372 -19.04 19.07 -4.36
N LYS A 373 -19.57 19.80 -3.36
CA LYS A 373 -20.63 19.33 -2.44
C LYS A 373 -20.36 17.95 -1.82
N SER A 374 -19.09 17.56 -1.72
CA SER A 374 -18.67 16.24 -1.27
C SER A 374 -18.30 16.27 0.21
N ASN A 375 -18.56 15.16 0.91
CA ASN A 375 -18.28 15.00 2.33
C ASN A 375 -17.30 13.83 2.56
N PHE A 376 -16.24 14.09 3.32
CA PHE A 376 -15.17 13.13 3.59
C PHE A 376 -15.08 12.86 5.09
N ASN A 377 -15.72 11.79 5.56
CA ASN A 377 -15.74 11.44 6.98
C ASN A 377 -14.61 10.45 7.31
N VAL A 378 -13.89 10.67 8.41
CA VAL A 378 -12.74 9.85 8.79
C VAL A 378 -12.83 9.50 10.27
N LEU A 379 -12.75 8.20 10.60
CA LEU A 379 -12.78 7.74 12.00
C LEU A 379 -11.41 7.89 12.67
N ASN A 380 -10.36 7.47 11.97
CA ASN A 380 -8.97 7.59 12.42
C ASN A 380 -8.08 7.89 11.21
N GLN A 381 -7.23 8.90 11.35
CA GLN A 381 -6.14 9.15 10.43
C GLN A 381 -4.93 9.66 11.21
N ILE A 382 -3.99 8.76 11.50
CA ILE A 382 -2.82 9.08 12.30
C ILE A 382 -1.69 9.50 11.36
N GLY A 383 -1.35 10.80 11.34
CA GLY A 383 -0.14 11.31 10.69
C GLY A 383 -0.15 11.34 9.16
N GLN A 384 -1.30 11.17 8.51
CA GLN A 384 -1.44 11.28 7.04
C GLN A 384 -2.59 12.24 6.68
N SER A 385 -2.52 12.87 5.50
CA SER A 385 -3.58 13.72 4.95
C SER A 385 -4.68 12.87 4.31
N PHE A 386 -5.97 13.21 4.44
CA PHE A 386 -7.05 12.42 3.81
C PHE A 386 -6.89 12.35 2.30
N ILE A 387 -6.45 13.46 1.71
CA ILE A 387 -6.06 13.60 0.31
C ILE A 387 -4.56 13.88 0.28
N ASN A 388 -3.77 13.06 -0.42
CA ASN A 388 -2.32 13.23 -0.57
C ASN A 388 -1.95 13.55 -2.01
#